data_AF-X1QRB7-F1
#
_entry.id   AF-X1QRB7-F1
#
_cell.length_a   1.000
_cell.length_b   1.000
_cell.length_c   1.000
_cell.angle_alpha   90.00
_cell.angle_beta   90.00
_cell.angle_gamma   90.00
#
_symmetry.space_group_name_H-M   'P 1'
#
loop_
_entity.id
_entity.type
_entity.pdbx_description
1 polymer ?
#
loop_
_entity_poly.entity_id
_entity_poly.type
_entity_poly.pdbx_seq_one_letter_code
_entity_poly.pdbx_strand_id
1 'polypeptide(L)'
;MEHYEMRLLADFDQTTLPAAFPQVANTWARPTPALVGGELQADERGEIVFAEIQPPVDAPGLNDEDLRKVVIVLDGHEIGEYVSLSGIRTTLMAPVKERIWGAKLYSFGTPRSTNPLLNTTLKYKQNVTVACLAGPAAAGITGASQPYRVRLWGYVYKTDELPAAFNGGVMLFPTFFNDHARRRRVDIIKAPIPINGDTWQTLPGGVNQGIPKINPFARY
;
A
#
# COMPACT_ATOMS: atom_id res chain seq x y z
N MET A 1 -3.54 -4.94 -23.53
CA MET A 1 -3.43 -3.96 -22.42
C MET A 1 -2.06 -3.35 -22.54
N GLU A 2 -1.93 -2.03 -22.61
CA GLU A 2 -0.61 -1.39 -22.63
C GLU A 2 0.08 -1.69 -21.29
N HIS A 3 1.27 -2.30 -21.32
CA HIS A 3 1.96 -2.93 -20.17
C HIS A 3 2.39 -1.95 -19.04
N TYR A 4 1.94 -0.70 -19.10
CA TYR A 4 2.43 0.40 -18.29
C TYR A 4 1.34 1.34 -17.76
N GLU A 5 0.07 0.93 -17.83
CA GLU A 5 -1.04 1.71 -17.26
C GLU A 5 -1.21 1.42 -15.77
N MET A 6 -1.56 2.46 -15.02
CA MET A 6 -1.92 2.31 -13.61
C MET A 6 -3.25 1.57 -13.52
N ARG A 7 -3.30 0.50 -12.73
CA ARG A 7 -4.48 -0.34 -12.58
C ARG A 7 -4.82 -0.59 -11.12
N LEU A 8 -6.07 -1.02 -10.90
CA LEU A 8 -6.53 -1.53 -9.62
C LEU A 8 -5.85 -2.88 -9.36
N LEU A 9 -5.14 -3.00 -8.24
CA LEU A 9 -4.38 -4.18 -7.86
C LEU A 9 -5.09 -5.04 -6.82
N ALA A 10 -5.87 -4.41 -5.94
CA ALA A 10 -6.73 -5.11 -5.01
C ALA A 10 -7.94 -4.24 -4.68
N ASP A 11 -9.09 -4.88 -4.50
CA ASP A 11 -10.35 -4.24 -4.20
C ASP A 11 -11.09 -5.01 -3.12
N PHE A 12 -11.04 -4.51 -1.90
CA PHE A 12 -11.77 -5.08 -0.78
C PHE A 12 -13.03 -4.25 -0.52
N ASP A 13 -14.17 -4.78 -0.93
CA ASP A 13 -15.48 -4.33 -0.47
C ASP A 13 -15.89 -5.22 0.71
N GLN A 14 -16.10 -4.64 1.89
CA GLN A 14 -16.43 -5.38 3.10
C GLN A 14 -17.64 -6.32 2.92
N THR A 15 -18.62 -5.93 2.09
CA THR A 15 -19.84 -6.73 1.84
C THR A 15 -19.53 -8.08 1.17
N THR A 16 -18.38 -8.20 0.50
CA THR A 16 -17.93 -9.43 -0.15
C THR A 16 -17.33 -10.45 0.82
N LEU A 17 -17.17 -10.10 2.10
CA LEU A 17 -16.74 -10.99 3.16
C LEU A 17 -17.88 -11.21 4.16
N PRO A 18 -18.81 -12.16 3.91
CA PRO A 18 -20.05 -12.29 4.68
C PRO A 18 -19.83 -12.55 6.17
N ALA A 19 -18.75 -13.26 6.52
CA ALA A 19 -18.37 -13.53 7.91
C ALA A 19 -17.91 -12.27 8.68
N ALA A 20 -17.66 -11.17 7.97
CA ALA A 20 -17.19 -9.90 8.53
C ALA A 20 -18.17 -8.74 8.27
N PHE A 21 -19.43 -9.03 7.91
CA PHE A 21 -20.43 -8.00 7.64
C PHE A 21 -21.74 -8.25 8.42
N PRO A 22 -22.16 -7.32 9.31
CA PRO A 22 -21.39 -6.17 9.80
C PRO A 22 -20.16 -6.63 10.61
N GLN A 23 -19.09 -5.83 10.59
CA GLN A 23 -17.87 -6.19 11.30
C GLN A 23 -18.01 -5.87 12.79
N VAL A 24 -17.90 -6.91 13.62
CA VAL A 24 -17.98 -6.76 15.08
C VAL A 24 -16.83 -5.89 15.59
N ALA A 25 -17.09 -5.07 16.60
CA ALA A 25 -16.09 -4.21 17.23
C ALA A 25 -14.82 -4.96 17.67
N ASN A 26 -13.66 -4.31 17.54
CA ASN A 26 -12.33 -4.86 17.84
C ASN A 26 -11.96 -6.16 17.10
N THR A 27 -12.67 -6.50 16.02
CA THR A 27 -12.30 -7.65 15.18
C THR A 27 -11.56 -7.19 13.94
N TRP A 28 -10.74 -8.09 13.38
CA TRP A 28 -10.06 -7.87 12.11
C TRP A 28 -10.83 -8.53 10.97
N ALA A 29 -11.11 -7.79 9.92
CA ALA A 29 -11.48 -8.32 8.62
C ALA A 29 -10.21 -8.55 7.79
N ARG A 30 -10.03 -9.78 7.32
CA ARG A 30 -8.82 -10.24 6.62
C ARG A 30 -9.23 -11.03 5.37
N PRO A 31 -9.64 -10.36 4.29
CA PRO A 31 -9.97 -11.05 3.05
C PRO A 31 -8.75 -11.78 2.49
N THR A 32 -8.99 -12.89 1.79
CA THR A 32 -7.92 -13.59 1.06
C THR A 32 -7.49 -12.76 -0.15
N PRO A 33 -6.24 -12.89 -0.63
CA PRO A 33 -5.81 -12.23 -1.86
C PRO A 33 -6.72 -12.54 -3.06
N ALA A 34 -7.18 -13.80 -3.20
CA ALA A 34 -8.14 -14.18 -4.23
C ALA A 34 -9.45 -13.39 -4.16
N LEU A 35 -9.98 -13.15 -2.96
CA LEU A 35 -11.24 -12.41 -2.78
C LEU A 35 -11.12 -10.95 -3.24
N VAL A 36 -9.95 -10.33 -3.06
CA VAL A 36 -9.71 -8.93 -3.43
C VAL A 36 -9.10 -8.77 -4.83
N GLY A 37 -8.91 -9.86 -5.58
CA GLY A 37 -8.24 -9.84 -6.88
C GLY A 37 -6.75 -9.50 -6.81
N GLY A 38 -6.11 -9.68 -5.65
CA GLY A 38 -4.74 -9.28 -5.35
C GLY A 38 -3.65 -10.28 -5.74
N GLU A 39 -3.99 -11.32 -6.50
CA GLU A 39 -3.05 -12.36 -6.95
C GLU A 39 -2.37 -11.97 -8.27
N LEU A 40 -1.09 -12.29 -8.38
CA LEU A 40 -0.29 -12.10 -9.60
C LEU A 40 -0.03 -13.43 -10.29
N GLN A 41 0.19 -13.36 -11.59
CA GLN A 41 0.77 -14.48 -12.34
C GLN A 41 2.22 -14.71 -11.92
N ALA A 42 2.74 -15.93 -12.16
CA ALA A 42 4.10 -16.29 -11.74
C ALA A 42 5.20 -15.39 -12.35
N ASP A 43 4.96 -14.91 -13.57
CA ASP A 43 5.83 -14.02 -14.35
C ASP A 43 5.51 -12.52 -14.13
N GLU A 44 4.74 -12.17 -13.10
CA GLU A 44 4.34 -10.79 -12.80
C GLU A 44 4.94 -10.29 -11.48
N ARG A 45 5.20 -8.98 -11.39
CA ARG A 45 5.63 -8.28 -10.17
C ARG A 45 4.82 -7.02 -9.96
N GLY A 46 4.31 -6.86 -8.74
CA GLY A 46 3.39 -5.76 -8.41
C GLY A 46 4.08 -4.64 -7.63
N GLU A 47 3.66 -3.42 -7.91
CA GLU A 47 4.10 -2.19 -7.27
C GLU A 47 2.88 -1.33 -6.90
N ILE A 48 2.63 -1.13 -5.61
CA ILE A 48 1.50 -0.31 -5.13
C ILE A 48 1.99 1.12 -4.89
N VAL A 49 1.27 2.07 -5.48
CA VAL A 49 1.61 3.49 -5.52
C VAL A 49 0.82 4.26 -4.46
N PHE A 50 -0.46 3.95 -4.28
CA PHE A 50 -1.32 4.55 -3.26
C PHE A 50 -2.49 3.63 -2.90
N ALA A 51 -3.14 3.96 -1.79
CA ALA A 51 -4.37 3.33 -1.36
C ALA A 51 -5.52 4.33 -1.42
N GLU A 52 -6.74 3.82 -1.60
CA GLU A 52 -7.98 4.57 -1.42
C GLU A 52 -8.84 3.83 -0.42
N ILE A 53 -9.46 4.59 0.48
CA ILE A 53 -10.39 4.07 1.46
C ILE A 53 -11.68 4.87 1.32
N GLN A 54 -12.78 4.16 1.07
CA GLN A 54 -14.12 4.66 1.29
C GLN A 54 -14.50 4.28 2.73
N PRO A 55 -14.55 5.24 3.66
CA PRO A 55 -14.84 4.98 5.05
C PRO A 55 -16.31 4.58 5.24
N PRO A 56 -16.65 3.79 6.28
CA PRO A 56 -18.03 3.52 6.64
C PRO A 56 -18.66 4.81 7.23
N VAL A 57 -19.87 5.18 6.84
CA VAL A 57 -20.47 6.49 7.19
C VAL A 57 -21.98 6.44 7.42
N ASP A 58 -22.43 6.34 8.68
CA ASP A 58 -23.86 6.22 9.06
C ASP A 58 -24.82 7.16 8.32
N ALA A 59 -24.43 8.44 8.20
CA ALA A 59 -25.07 9.43 7.35
C ALA A 59 -24.15 10.65 7.22
N PRO A 60 -24.34 11.50 6.19
CA PRO A 60 -23.58 12.75 6.08
C PRO A 60 -23.73 13.61 7.34
N GLY A 61 -22.67 13.71 8.14
CA GLY A 61 -22.57 14.65 9.26
C GLY A 61 -23.14 14.18 10.61
N LEU A 62 -23.50 12.89 10.75
CA LEU A 62 -24.10 12.38 11.99
C LEU A 62 -23.11 11.59 12.85
N ASN A 63 -22.37 10.61 12.31
CA ASN A 63 -21.28 9.91 13.01
C ASN A 63 -20.29 9.34 11.99
N ASP A 64 -19.00 9.35 12.33
CA ASP A 64 -17.98 8.58 11.61
C ASP A 64 -17.87 7.21 12.26
N GLU A 65 -17.99 6.16 11.47
CA GLU A 65 -17.78 4.79 11.95
C GLU A 65 -16.29 4.50 12.04
N ASP A 66 -15.87 3.84 13.11
CA ASP A 66 -14.45 3.65 13.42
C ASP A 66 -13.90 2.43 12.67
N LEU A 67 -13.53 2.60 11.39
CA LEU A 67 -12.53 1.74 10.76
C LEU A 67 -11.16 2.19 11.25
N ARG A 68 -10.83 1.74 12.46
CA ARG A 68 -9.69 2.24 13.22
C ARG A 68 -8.40 2.14 12.43
N LYS A 69 -8.09 0.98 11.86
CA LYS A 69 -6.80 0.71 11.24
C LYS A 69 -6.95 -0.09 9.94
N VAL A 70 -6.27 0.35 8.90
CA VAL A 70 -6.09 -0.39 7.64
C VAL A 70 -4.60 -0.65 7.46
N VAL A 71 -4.25 -1.94 7.33
CA VAL A 71 -2.89 -2.42 7.11
C VAL A 71 -2.85 -3.13 5.75
N ILE A 72 -1.81 -2.86 4.97
CA ILE A 72 -1.55 -3.58 3.72
C ILE A 72 -0.72 -4.84 4.05
N VAL A 73 -1.03 -5.95 3.39
CA VAL A 73 -0.37 -7.24 3.57
C VAL A 73 0.24 -7.66 2.24
N LEU A 74 1.57 -7.72 2.18
CA LEU A 74 2.33 -8.05 0.97
C LEU A 74 2.91 -9.46 1.13
N ASP A 75 2.54 -10.40 0.25
CA ASP A 75 3.04 -11.78 0.27
C ASP A 75 2.94 -12.42 1.68
N GLY A 76 1.81 -12.21 2.35
CA GLY A 76 1.56 -12.67 3.72
C GLY A 76 2.21 -11.84 4.85
N HIS A 77 2.98 -10.80 4.53
CA HIS A 77 3.65 -9.96 5.52
C HIS A 77 2.91 -8.63 5.73
N GLU A 78 2.49 -8.36 6.97
CA GLU A 78 1.91 -7.07 7.33
C GLU A 78 2.97 -5.97 7.39
N ILE A 79 2.78 -4.90 6.61
CA ILE A 79 3.70 -3.74 6.63
C ILE A 79 3.25 -2.64 7.60
N GLY A 80 2.39 -2.99 8.57
CA GLY A 80 1.77 -2.05 9.51
C GLY A 80 2.75 -1.30 10.42
N GLU A 81 4.01 -1.75 10.49
CA GLU A 81 5.09 -1.03 11.18
C GLU A 81 5.53 0.25 10.44
N TYR A 82 5.41 0.27 9.11
CA TYR A 82 5.79 1.40 8.24
C TYR A 82 4.57 2.17 7.72
N VAL A 83 3.54 1.45 7.28
CA VAL A 83 2.32 2.01 6.69
C VAL A 83 1.11 1.52 7.46
N SER A 84 0.51 2.43 8.21
CA SER A 84 -0.72 2.23 8.96
C SER A 84 -1.67 3.37 8.59
N LEU A 85 -2.79 3.03 7.94
CA LEU A 85 -3.74 4.01 7.43
C LEU A 85 -4.97 4.08 8.33
N SER A 86 -5.47 5.30 8.55
CA SER A 86 -6.77 5.50 9.21
C SER A 86 -7.88 5.23 8.20
N GLY A 87 -8.93 4.52 8.61
CA GLY A 87 -10.15 4.38 7.84
C GLY A 87 -11.30 5.24 8.35
N ILE A 88 -11.07 6.10 9.35
CA ILE A 88 -12.07 7.03 9.90
C ILE A 88 -12.15 8.25 8.97
N ARG A 89 -13.35 8.65 8.56
CA ARG A 89 -13.55 9.74 7.58
C ARG A 89 -12.86 11.04 7.99
N THR A 90 -12.94 11.49 9.24
CA THR A 90 -12.32 12.75 9.70
C THR A 90 -10.80 12.76 9.67
N THR A 91 -10.15 11.61 9.84
CA THR A 91 -8.67 11.48 9.87
C THR A 91 -8.12 10.75 8.65
N LEU A 92 -8.95 10.59 7.61
CA LEU A 92 -8.61 9.82 6.43
C LEU A 92 -7.55 10.54 5.58
N MET A 93 -6.41 9.89 5.42
CA MET A 93 -5.30 10.38 4.59
C MET A 93 -5.24 9.72 3.20
N ALA A 94 -6.14 8.75 2.95
CA ALA A 94 -6.22 7.99 1.70
C ALA A 94 -7.64 8.08 1.10
N PRO A 95 -8.15 9.29 0.78
CA PRO A 95 -9.50 9.42 0.24
C PRO A 95 -9.61 8.86 -1.18
N VAL A 96 -10.84 8.55 -1.57
CA VAL A 96 -11.22 8.17 -2.93
C VAL A 96 -10.76 9.24 -3.94
N LYS A 97 -10.09 8.84 -5.03
CA LYS A 97 -9.47 9.76 -6.00
C LYS A 97 -10.41 10.81 -6.56
N GLU A 98 -11.68 10.49 -6.80
CA GLU A 98 -12.67 11.46 -7.29
C GLU A 98 -12.94 12.61 -6.30
N ARG A 99 -12.54 12.45 -5.02
CA ARG A 99 -12.71 13.45 -3.96
C ARG A 99 -11.47 14.30 -3.73
N ILE A 100 -10.41 14.10 -4.53
CA ILE A 100 -9.13 14.82 -4.38
C ILE A 100 -9.08 15.98 -5.36
N TRP A 101 -9.18 17.19 -4.82
CA TRP A 101 -8.98 18.39 -5.62
C TRP A 101 -7.49 18.56 -5.96
N GLY A 102 -7.20 18.88 -7.23
CA GLY A 102 -5.83 19.12 -7.71
C GLY A 102 -4.95 17.86 -7.80
N ALA A 103 -5.53 16.65 -7.74
CA ALA A 103 -4.84 15.36 -7.93
C ALA A 103 -3.62 15.10 -7.01
N LYS A 104 -3.55 15.77 -5.84
CA LYS A 104 -2.47 15.58 -4.86
C LYS A 104 -2.74 14.35 -3.98
N LEU A 105 -2.61 13.17 -4.57
CA LEU A 105 -2.67 11.90 -3.86
C LEU A 105 -1.44 11.70 -2.97
N TYR A 106 -1.66 11.16 -1.77
CA TYR A 106 -0.55 10.62 -0.98
C TYR A 106 -0.05 9.35 -1.67
N SER A 107 1.16 9.41 -2.20
CA SER A 107 1.83 8.25 -2.79
C SER A 107 2.91 7.72 -1.88
N PHE A 108 3.05 6.40 -1.83
CA PHE A 108 4.12 5.72 -1.10
C PHE A 108 5.51 5.98 -1.72
N GLY A 109 5.59 6.44 -2.96
CA GLY A 109 6.86 6.77 -3.60
C GLY A 109 6.67 7.05 -5.09
N THR A 110 7.79 7.21 -5.79
CA THR A 110 7.80 7.41 -7.24
C THR A 110 7.99 6.05 -7.93
N PRO A 111 6.96 5.51 -8.61
CA PRO A 111 7.09 4.27 -9.36
C PRO A 111 8.12 4.43 -10.48
N ARG A 112 8.76 3.33 -10.90
CA ARG A 112 9.78 3.30 -11.98
C ARG A 112 11.02 4.16 -11.76
N SER A 113 11.19 4.76 -10.58
CA SER A 113 12.40 5.51 -10.27
C SER A 113 13.57 4.56 -10.02
N THR A 114 14.75 4.87 -10.57
CA THR A 114 15.99 4.18 -10.23
C THR A 114 16.66 4.77 -8.98
N ASN A 115 16.13 5.87 -8.44
CA ASN A 115 16.58 6.47 -7.19
C ASN A 115 15.98 5.70 -6.00
N PRO A 116 16.80 5.05 -5.16
CA PRO A 116 16.31 4.24 -4.05
C PRO A 116 15.55 5.02 -2.97
N LEU A 117 15.78 6.34 -2.83
CA LEU A 117 15.08 7.18 -1.85
C LEU A 117 13.70 7.63 -2.33
N LEU A 118 13.44 7.52 -3.64
CA LEU A 118 12.14 7.86 -4.23
C LEU A 118 11.33 6.61 -4.54
N ASN A 119 11.98 5.49 -4.87
CA ASN A 119 11.30 4.24 -5.25
C ASN A 119 10.79 3.43 -4.04
N THR A 120 10.06 4.08 -3.14
CA THR A 120 9.53 3.49 -1.90
C THR A 120 8.10 2.97 -2.03
N THR A 121 7.57 2.89 -3.25
CA THR A 121 6.34 2.16 -3.57
C THR A 121 6.42 0.72 -3.04
N LEU A 122 5.27 0.17 -2.63
CA LEU A 122 5.24 -1.13 -1.97
C LEU A 122 5.36 -2.25 -2.99
N LYS A 123 6.30 -3.18 -2.78
CA LYS A 123 6.64 -4.23 -3.75
C LYS A 123 6.25 -5.60 -3.24
N TYR A 124 5.53 -6.35 -4.07
CA TYR A 124 5.10 -7.71 -3.78
C TYR A 124 5.29 -8.62 -4.99
N LYS A 125 5.46 -9.92 -4.74
CA LYS A 125 5.85 -10.93 -5.71
C LYS A 125 4.68 -11.79 -6.19
N GLN A 126 3.78 -12.17 -5.29
CA GLN A 126 2.74 -13.17 -5.54
C GLN A 126 1.36 -12.64 -5.22
N ASN A 127 1.19 -12.02 -4.05
CA ASN A 127 -0.13 -11.61 -3.61
C ASN A 127 -0.11 -10.37 -2.72
N VAL A 128 -1.21 -9.63 -2.76
CA VAL A 128 -1.51 -8.54 -1.83
C VAL A 128 -2.92 -8.66 -1.30
N THR A 129 -3.10 -8.30 -0.04
CA THR A 129 -4.41 -8.10 0.56
C THR A 129 -4.34 -6.99 1.61
N VAL A 130 -5.42 -6.77 2.35
CA VAL A 130 -5.53 -5.80 3.43
C VAL A 130 -6.01 -6.46 4.70
N ALA A 131 -5.73 -5.84 5.83
CA ALA A 131 -6.28 -6.19 7.13
C ALA A 131 -6.91 -4.93 7.74
N CYS A 132 -8.19 -5.02 8.07
CA CYS A 132 -9.02 -3.90 8.50
C CYS A 132 -9.52 -4.14 9.93
N LEU A 133 -9.14 -3.29 10.88
CA LEU A 133 -9.55 -3.38 12.28
C LEU A 133 -10.72 -2.43 12.53
N ALA A 134 -11.84 -2.97 12.98
CA ALA A 134 -12.94 -2.18 13.51
C ALA A 134 -12.57 -1.60 14.89
N GLY A 135 -13.10 -0.41 15.17
CA GLY A 135 -12.97 0.29 16.43
C GLY A 135 -13.69 -0.40 17.59
N PRO A 136 -13.63 0.21 18.79
CA PRO A 136 -14.24 -0.33 20.00
C PRO A 136 -15.78 -0.31 19.92
N ALA A 137 -16.48 -1.10 20.75
CA ALA A 137 -17.94 -1.25 20.64
C ALA A 137 -18.77 0.05 20.76
N ALA A 138 -18.20 1.11 21.36
CA ALA A 138 -18.83 2.43 21.46
C ALA A 138 -18.70 3.30 20.19
N ALA A 139 -17.87 2.90 19.22
CA ALA A 139 -17.55 3.68 18.02
C ALA A 139 -17.26 2.83 16.75
N GLY A 140 -17.16 1.51 16.87
CA GLY A 140 -16.89 0.58 15.77
C GLY A 140 -18.11 0.36 14.90
N ILE A 141 -17.95 -0.29 13.76
CA ILE A 141 -18.94 -0.36 12.67
C ILE A 141 -20.29 -0.94 13.16
N THR A 142 -21.26 -0.07 13.44
CA THR A 142 -22.53 -0.41 14.11
C THR A 142 -23.65 -0.77 13.13
N GLY A 143 -23.61 -0.26 11.90
CA GLY A 143 -24.67 -0.45 10.90
C GLY A 143 -24.38 -1.48 9.80
N ALA A 144 -25.32 -2.42 9.58
CA ALA A 144 -25.31 -3.32 8.40
C ALA A 144 -25.57 -2.59 7.06
N SER A 145 -25.73 -1.27 7.06
CA SER A 145 -25.86 -0.44 5.87
C SER A 145 -24.64 0.46 5.62
N GLN A 146 -23.56 0.29 6.41
CA GLN A 146 -22.34 1.11 6.32
C GLN A 146 -21.09 0.30 5.97
N PRO A 147 -21.04 -0.27 4.75
CA PRO A 147 -19.82 -0.94 4.30
C PRO A 147 -18.71 0.08 4.06
N TYR A 148 -17.48 -0.38 4.23
CA TYR A 148 -16.30 0.32 3.75
C TYR A 148 -15.69 -0.41 2.55
N ARG A 149 -14.87 0.32 1.78
CA ARG A 149 -14.14 -0.24 0.65
C ARG A 149 -12.69 0.23 0.67
N VAL A 150 -11.75 -0.68 0.45
CA VAL A 150 -10.31 -0.38 0.36
C VAL A 150 -9.80 -0.81 -1.00
N ARG A 151 -9.22 0.12 -1.75
CA ARG A 151 -8.65 -0.12 -3.09
C ARG A 151 -7.16 0.18 -3.09
N LEU A 152 -6.37 -0.70 -3.67
CA LEU A 152 -4.93 -0.52 -3.85
C LEU A 152 -4.64 -0.31 -5.33
N TRP A 153 -3.92 0.76 -5.65
CA TRP A 153 -3.63 1.16 -7.04
C TRP A 153 -2.15 1.14 -7.31
N GLY A 154 -1.78 0.73 -8.51
CA GLY A 154 -0.38 0.70 -8.92
C GLY A 154 -0.14 0.04 -10.26
N TYR A 155 1.01 -0.60 -10.39
CA TYR A 155 1.49 -1.20 -11.63
C TYR A 155 1.79 -2.67 -11.46
N VAL A 156 1.67 -3.42 -12.54
CA VAL A 156 2.17 -4.79 -12.65
C VAL A 156 3.10 -4.87 -13.84
N TYR A 157 4.24 -5.50 -13.62
CA TYR A 157 5.30 -5.66 -14.59
C TYR A 157 5.50 -7.13 -14.89
N LYS A 158 5.76 -7.46 -16.16
CA LYS A 158 6.30 -8.77 -16.51
C LYS A 158 7.76 -8.85 -16.09
N THR A 159 8.19 -10.01 -15.57
CA THR A 159 9.56 -10.19 -15.04
C THR A 159 10.63 -9.84 -16.05
N ASP A 160 10.38 -10.12 -17.32
CA ASP A 160 11.33 -9.94 -18.42
C ASP A 160 11.39 -8.47 -18.90
N GLU A 161 10.39 -7.66 -18.54
CA GLU A 161 10.29 -6.24 -18.91
C GLU A 161 10.82 -5.32 -17.81
N LEU A 162 11.03 -5.84 -16.59
CA LEU A 162 11.49 -5.07 -15.44
C LEU A 162 12.77 -4.25 -15.69
N PRO A 163 13.83 -4.80 -16.32
CA PRO A 163 15.02 -3.99 -16.58
C PRO A 163 14.74 -2.77 -17.49
N ALA A 164 13.89 -2.96 -18.51
CA ALA A 164 13.51 -1.89 -19.43
C ALA A 164 12.61 -0.85 -18.76
N ALA A 165 11.66 -1.30 -17.92
CA ALA A 165 10.75 -0.43 -17.18
C ALA A 165 11.46 0.52 -16.21
N PHE A 166 12.68 0.17 -15.78
CA PHE A 166 13.50 0.93 -14.83
C PHE A 166 14.82 1.42 -15.46
N ASN A 167 14.78 1.91 -16.70
CA ASN A 167 15.90 2.60 -17.38
C ASN A 167 17.26 1.88 -17.27
N GLY A 168 17.29 0.58 -17.60
CA GLY A 168 18.51 -0.23 -17.56
C GLY A 168 18.62 -1.14 -16.34
N GLY A 169 17.62 -1.16 -15.45
CA GLY A 169 17.38 -2.28 -14.55
C GLY A 169 18.34 -2.40 -13.37
N VAL A 170 18.82 -1.29 -12.82
CA VAL A 170 19.65 -1.29 -11.61
C VAL A 170 19.20 -0.19 -10.66
N MET A 171 19.03 -0.55 -9.39
CA MET A 171 18.78 0.40 -8.31
C MET A 171 20.08 1.12 -7.92
N LEU A 172 20.06 2.45 -7.98
CA LEU A 172 21.26 3.28 -7.85
C LEU A 172 21.67 3.47 -6.38
N PHE A 173 22.41 2.49 -5.85
CA PHE A 173 23.19 2.61 -4.62
C PHE A 173 24.69 2.77 -4.92
N PRO A 174 25.50 3.33 -3.99
CA PRO A 174 25.11 3.96 -2.73
C PRO A 174 24.39 5.29 -2.94
N THR A 175 23.61 5.70 -1.94
CA THR A 175 22.91 7.00 -1.92
C THR A 175 23.19 7.71 -0.59
N PHE A 176 22.70 8.93 -0.41
CA PHE A 176 22.84 9.66 0.85
C PHE A 176 21.60 10.47 1.18
N PHE A 177 21.34 10.63 2.48
CA PHE A 177 20.33 11.52 3.04
C PHE A 177 21.01 12.72 3.70
N ASN A 178 20.52 13.92 3.41
CA ASN A 178 20.99 15.15 4.05
C ASN A 178 19.99 15.61 5.11
N ASP A 179 20.39 15.51 6.38
CA ASP A 179 19.70 16.15 7.49
C ASP A 179 20.18 17.60 7.58
N HIS A 180 19.45 18.51 6.92
CA HIS A 180 19.76 19.94 6.95
C HIS A 180 19.62 20.55 8.36
N ALA A 181 18.68 20.05 9.17
CA ALA A 181 18.45 20.56 10.51
C ALA A 181 19.66 20.27 11.43
N ARG A 182 20.28 19.10 11.27
CA ARG A 182 21.48 18.69 12.03
C ARG A 182 22.80 18.89 11.28
N ARG A 183 22.75 19.47 10.07
CA ARG A 183 23.91 19.62 9.16
C ARG A 183 24.71 18.33 8.99
N ARG A 184 24.02 17.20 8.89
CA ARG A 184 24.63 15.88 8.81
C ARG A 184 24.27 15.21 7.49
N ARG A 185 25.26 14.55 6.88
CA ARG A 185 25.05 13.61 5.80
C ARG A 185 25.07 12.19 6.36
N VAL A 186 24.08 11.39 5.98
CA VAL A 186 24.00 9.97 6.30
C VAL A 186 24.12 9.19 5.01
N ASP A 187 25.25 8.51 4.82
CA ASP A 187 25.47 7.67 3.66
C ASP A 187 24.74 6.33 3.82
N ILE A 188 24.07 5.91 2.77
CA ILE A 188 23.35 4.65 2.66
C ILE A 188 24.13 3.77 1.68
N ILE A 189 24.98 2.92 2.26
CA ILE A 189 25.93 2.10 1.51
C ILE A 189 25.33 0.71 1.32
N LYS A 190 24.93 0.41 0.09
CA LYS A 190 24.49 -0.92 -0.36
C LYS A 190 25.11 -1.18 -1.73
N ALA A 191 25.28 -2.45 -2.08
CA ALA A 191 25.61 -2.80 -3.45
C ALA A 191 24.45 -2.38 -4.38
N PRO A 192 24.74 -1.95 -5.62
CA PRO A 192 23.69 -1.80 -6.64
C PRO A 192 22.88 -3.09 -6.75
N ILE A 193 21.55 -2.95 -6.78
CA ILE A 193 20.64 -4.10 -6.84
C ILE A 193 20.10 -4.19 -8.26
N PRO A 194 20.37 -5.26 -9.02
CA PRO A 194 19.70 -5.49 -10.30
C PRO A 194 18.18 -5.54 -10.09
N ILE A 195 17.39 -4.97 -10.99
CA ILE A 195 15.93 -4.97 -10.93
C ILE A 195 15.42 -6.08 -11.84
N ASN A 196 15.00 -7.19 -11.24
CA ASN A 196 14.45 -8.34 -11.93
C ASN A 196 13.42 -9.08 -11.03
N GLY A 197 12.88 -10.18 -11.52
CA GLY A 197 11.87 -10.96 -10.81
C GLY A 197 12.32 -11.55 -9.47
N ASP A 198 13.62 -11.81 -9.28
CA ASP A 198 14.15 -12.45 -8.07
C ASP A 198 14.52 -11.42 -7.00
N THR A 199 15.02 -10.27 -7.42
CA THR A 199 15.42 -9.18 -6.53
C THR A 199 14.28 -8.25 -6.17
N TRP A 200 13.08 -8.42 -6.75
CA TRP A 200 11.96 -7.48 -6.60
C TRP A 200 11.63 -7.11 -5.14
N GLN A 201 11.58 -8.10 -4.25
CA GLN A 201 11.28 -7.89 -2.83
C GLN A 201 12.45 -7.31 -2.03
N THR A 202 13.66 -7.26 -2.58
CA THR A 202 14.86 -6.71 -1.92
C THR A 202 15.07 -5.22 -2.23
N LEU A 203 14.29 -4.68 -3.18
CA LEU A 203 14.25 -3.27 -3.52
C LEU A 203 13.57 -2.44 -2.40
N PRO A 204 13.80 -1.12 -2.36
CA PRO A 204 13.07 -0.22 -1.45
C PRO A 204 11.55 -0.39 -1.55
N GLY A 205 10.86 -0.38 -0.41
CA GLY A 205 9.44 -0.72 -0.30
C GLY A 205 9.09 -2.21 -0.39
N GLY A 206 10.07 -3.10 -0.58
CA GLY A 206 9.90 -4.56 -0.54
C GLY A 206 10.11 -5.14 0.86
N VAL A 207 9.56 -6.34 1.10
CA VAL A 207 9.59 -7.01 2.43
C VAL A 207 10.94 -7.62 2.79
N ASN A 208 11.73 -8.05 1.79
CA ASN A 208 12.98 -8.80 1.96
C ASN A 208 14.24 -7.95 1.76
N GLN A 209 14.16 -6.67 2.15
CA GLN A 209 15.29 -5.74 2.03
C GLN A 209 16.43 -6.09 3.01
N GLY A 210 17.66 -6.08 2.51
CA GLY A 210 18.85 -6.01 3.36
C GLY A 210 18.94 -4.67 4.10
N ILE A 211 19.71 -4.62 5.20
CA ILE A 211 19.92 -3.39 5.98
C ILE A 211 20.88 -2.44 5.22
N PRO A 212 20.65 -1.12 5.22
CA PRO A 212 19.51 -0.42 5.80
C PRO A 212 18.24 -0.57 4.93
N LYS A 213 17.08 -0.73 5.60
CA LYS A 213 15.77 -0.82 4.94
C LYS A 213 15.25 0.58 4.61
N ILE A 214 14.65 0.73 3.44
CA ILE A 214 14.06 1.98 2.96
C ILE A 214 12.59 1.67 2.63
N ASN A 215 11.68 2.27 3.38
CA ASN A 215 10.25 2.05 3.27
C ASN A 215 9.51 3.38 3.28
N PRO A 216 8.30 3.42 2.69
CA PRO A 216 7.41 4.56 2.88
C PRO A 216 7.00 4.63 4.35
N PHE A 217 6.77 5.83 4.86
CA PHE A 217 6.31 6.02 6.23
C PHE A 217 5.01 6.82 6.25
N ALA A 218 3.93 6.16 6.69
CA ALA A 218 2.62 6.75 6.89
C ALA A 218 1.98 6.16 8.14
N ARG A 219 1.67 7.00 9.13
CA ARG A 219 0.98 6.61 10.36
C ARG A 219 0.01 7.72 10.77
N TYR A 220 -1.08 7.33 11.42
CA TYR A 220 -2.08 8.20 12.03
C TYR A 220 -2.08 8.01 13.55
#